data_AF-A0A378JZP5-F1
#
_entry.id   AF-A0A378JZP5-F1
#
_cell.length_a   1.000
_cell.length_b   1.000
_cell.length_c   1.000
_cell.angle_alpha   90.00
_cell.angle_beta   90.00
_cell.angle_gamma   90.00
#
_symmetry.space_group_name_H-M   'P 1'
#
loop_
_entity.id
_entity.type
_entity.pdbx_description
1 polymer ?
#
loop_
_entity_poly.entity_id
_entity_poly.type
_entity_poly.pdbx_seq_one_letter_code
_entity_poly.pdbx_strand_id
1 'polypeptide(L)'
;MYETPGTLFTRVIGSFFFFLFFIFLSSAQAAKPLWTFAPQTPIDLTVYKGSNTQVIYTVKNQSTSSKNLVMKQIPGISQSQPCQLPANGTCTLILNINGSTLQGDVLGGPILCQQGNNLMCYSPSETDELRIRLTNQPPSPPPPPPPPPAYYTVIPLAGANGVIDPVVDQVVLSGSNIAFTATPDANFLVDQWLLDGNAVQNGGTSYQLINIQANHTVEVIFTPVKYTITPSAGANGAISPAVPQLVNYGSSIAFTATPDAYFGVDQWLLDGNVVQNGGTTYQLNTVQADHTIEVTFNQTTLSPLTSNLTLSINSPLPTSDPALTLTPRIIRIRNTGSITATNLQVSSSTFPSGSSISSNACTGTLTSNATCDITITPGATASPDATAISCNTSPGRTPVPTVVTVSADNATPIDINVLILGYGCIYQGGYLFTVDNTTSNTGSIGGKVAALLDEPFPYAWATLFNDTLANSLLDGLTDSNALATPVGQYPAAQICLNKSDQGFTDWYLPAICELGRYVGINTNAGCGNFRPNLYATLSLKNLGGFVTSIYWSSSEYVLNAQFSAWAQYFGFGDQFFNSKTISSSVRCIRVFVP
;
A
#
# COMPACT_ATOMS: atom_id res chain seq x y z
N MET A 1 -61.64 59.30 -38.28
CA MET A 1 -61.14 59.47 -36.90
C MET A 1 -59.72 59.99 -37.02
N TYR A 2 -59.61 61.32 -37.15
CA TYR A 2 -59.40 62.27 -36.03
C TYR A 2 -57.98 62.07 -35.48
N GLU A 3 -57.04 63.01 -35.51
CA GLU A 3 -57.07 64.43 -35.86
C GLU A 3 -55.61 64.91 -35.96
N THR A 4 -55.32 65.74 -36.95
CA THR A 4 -54.27 66.80 -36.94
C THR A 4 -54.57 67.81 -35.81
N PRO A 5 -53.65 68.67 -35.32
CA PRO A 5 -53.03 69.77 -36.11
C PRO A 5 -51.56 70.05 -35.72
N GLY A 6 -50.73 70.65 -36.57
CA GLY A 6 -50.84 72.00 -37.13
C GLY A 6 -49.54 72.74 -36.72
N THR A 7 -48.99 73.70 -37.44
CA THR A 7 -49.50 74.51 -38.56
C THR A 7 -48.40 75.51 -38.92
N LEU A 8 -48.43 76.00 -40.18
CA LEU A 8 -48.12 77.38 -40.57
C LEU A 8 -46.62 77.81 -40.60
N PHE A 9 -46.08 78.58 -41.55
CA PHE A 9 -46.64 79.56 -42.49
C PHE A 9 -45.68 79.65 -43.73
N THR A 10 -46.04 79.37 -44.99
CA THR A 10 -46.75 80.18 -46.01
C THR A 10 -45.83 81.15 -46.82
N ARG A 11 -45.78 80.93 -48.16
CA ARG A 11 -45.94 81.93 -49.26
C ARG A 11 -44.81 82.97 -49.54
N VAL A 12 -44.59 83.54 -50.74
CA VAL A 12 -45.15 83.41 -52.10
C VAL A 12 -44.25 84.15 -53.10
N ILE A 13 -44.30 83.69 -54.35
CA ILE A 13 -43.73 84.31 -55.56
C ILE A 13 -44.67 85.43 -56.06
N GLY A 14 -44.10 86.57 -56.50
CA GLY A 14 -44.78 87.52 -57.39
C GLY A 14 -43.98 88.83 -57.49
N SER A 15 -43.23 89.06 -58.57
CA SER A 15 -43.70 89.71 -59.81
C SER A 15 -44.45 91.02 -59.55
N PHE A 16 -43.86 92.16 -59.89
CA PHE A 16 -44.34 93.03 -60.99
C PHE A 16 -43.76 94.47 -60.98
N PHE A 17 -43.69 95.01 -62.21
CA PHE A 17 -43.70 96.41 -62.67
C PHE A 17 -42.51 97.33 -62.32
N PHE A 18 -41.63 97.71 -63.27
CA PHE A 18 -41.78 98.64 -64.43
C PHE A 18 -41.62 100.13 -64.05
N PHE A 19 -40.87 100.83 -64.90
CA PHE A 19 -40.79 102.28 -65.12
C PHE A 19 -39.90 103.12 -64.18
N LEU A 20 -38.74 103.56 -64.69
CA LEU A 20 -38.46 104.88 -65.32
C LEU A 20 -38.15 105.94 -64.24
N PHE A 21 -37.07 106.73 -64.26
CA PHE A 21 -36.50 107.46 -65.39
C PHE A 21 -35.07 107.94 -65.07
N PHE A 22 -34.18 107.78 -66.04
CA PHE A 22 -33.01 108.60 -66.42
C PHE A 22 -32.47 109.70 -65.47
N ILE A 23 -31.15 109.74 -65.32
CA ILE A 23 -30.29 110.79 -65.92
C ILE A 23 -28.81 110.31 -66.00
N PHE A 24 -28.35 110.21 -67.25
CA PHE A 24 -27.01 110.30 -67.84
C PHE A 24 -25.75 110.32 -66.96
N LEU A 25 -24.79 109.43 -67.28
CA LEU A 25 -23.39 109.79 -67.58
C LEU A 25 -22.65 108.67 -68.35
N SER A 26 -22.38 108.98 -69.62
CA SER A 26 -21.34 108.48 -70.55
C SER A 26 -21.11 106.98 -70.76
N SER A 27 -21.57 106.54 -71.92
CA SER A 27 -21.18 105.34 -72.68
C SER A 27 -19.67 105.22 -72.94
N ALA A 28 -19.13 104.02 -72.70
CA ALA A 28 -18.09 103.43 -73.54
C ALA A 28 -18.73 102.26 -74.30
N GLN A 29 -19.21 102.51 -75.52
CA GLN A 29 -19.54 101.42 -76.43
C GLN A 29 -18.23 100.77 -76.89
N ALA A 30 -17.87 99.62 -76.32
CA ALA A 30 -16.87 98.76 -76.93
C ALA A 30 -17.49 98.16 -78.20
N ALA A 31 -16.95 98.50 -79.37
CA ALA A 31 -17.33 97.86 -80.62
C ALA A 31 -17.24 96.33 -80.47
N LYS A 32 -18.25 95.57 -80.94
CA LYS A 32 -18.22 94.10 -80.88
C LYS A 32 -16.93 93.61 -81.55
N PRO A 33 -16.12 92.78 -80.86
CA PRO A 33 -14.83 92.40 -81.39
C PRO A 33 -14.99 91.55 -82.65
N LEU A 34 -14.17 91.81 -83.67
CA LEU A 34 -14.25 91.07 -84.94
C LEU A 34 -13.81 89.61 -84.79
N TRP A 35 -13.14 89.24 -83.69
CA TRP A 35 -12.89 87.87 -83.32
C TRP A 35 -12.90 87.67 -81.81
N THR A 36 -13.25 86.46 -81.38
CA THR A 36 -13.31 86.06 -79.97
C THR A 36 -12.39 84.88 -79.69
N PHE A 37 -12.03 84.71 -78.42
CA PHE A 37 -11.14 83.67 -77.92
C PHE A 37 -11.95 82.70 -77.06
N ALA A 38 -11.66 81.40 -77.18
CA ALA A 38 -12.19 80.37 -76.31
C ALA A 38 -11.05 79.41 -75.92
N PRO A 39 -10.65 79.33 -74.64
CA PRO A 39 -9.57 78.45 -74.23
C PRO A 39 -9.96 76.98 -74.42
N GLN A 40 -9.01 76.17 -74.87
CA GLN A 40 -9.16 74.72 -75.04
C GLN A 40 -8.33 73.93 -74.01
N THR A 41 -7.33 74.58 -73.42
CA THR A 41 -6.53 74.07 -72.30
C THR A 41 -6.68 74.99 -71.10
N PRO A 42 -6.31 74.55 -69.89
CA PRO A 42 -6.36 75.41 -68.70
C PRO A 42 -5.56 76.70 -68.93
N ILE A 43 -6.16 77.82 -68.54
CA ILE A 43 -5.59 79.16 -68.67
C ILE A 43 -5.08 79.71 -67.35
N ASP A 44 -5.41 79.07 -66.22
CA ASP A 44 -4.82 79.29 -64.91
C ASP A 44 -3.76 78.20 -64.67
N LEU A 45 -2.48 78.55 -64.82
CA LEU A 45 -1.38 77.58 -64.75
C LEU A 45 -0.25 78.07 -63.85
N THR A 46 0.40 77.13 -63.18
CA THR A 46 1.69 77.36 -62.53
C THR A 46 2.80 76.81 -63.41
N VAL A 47 3.74 77.65 -63.82
CA VAL A 47 4.89 77.27 -64.65
C VAL A 47 6.16 77.41 -63.80
N TYR A 48 7.05 76.44 -63.88
CA TYR A 48 8.32 76.46 -63.15
C TYR A 48 9.44 77.02 -64.02
N LYS A 49 10.38 77.77 -63.43
CA LYS A 49 11.60 78.20 -64.14
C LYS A 49 12.34 76.97 -64.68
N GLY A 50 12.58 76.93 -66.00
CA GLY A 50 13.19 75.77 -66.68
C GLY A 50 12.21 74.83 -67.40
N SER A 51 10.89 74.98 -67.20
CA SER A 51 9.86 74.14 -67.84
C SER A 51 9.21 74.83 -69.04
N ASN A 52 8.73 74.05 -70.02
CA ASN A 52 7.94 74.55 -71.15
C ASN A 52 6.54 73.95 -71.10
N THR A 53 5.51 74.75 -71.39
CA THR A 53 4.13 74.29 -71.52
C THR A 53 3.43 74.97 -72.69
N GLN A 54 2.24 74.51 -73.04
CA GLN A 54 1.43 75.09 -74.11
C GLN A 54 0.03 75.44 -73.60
N VAL A 55 -0.49 76.56 -74.10
CA VAL A 55 -1.89 76.93 -73.96
C VAL A 55 -2.51 77.07 -75.34
N ILE A 56 -3.68 76.47 -75.52
CA ILE A 56 -4.37 76.43 -76.80
C ILE A 56 -5.69 77.20 -76.67
N TYR A 57 -5.92 78.10 -77.62
CA TYR A 57 -7.19 78.81 -77.80
C TYR A 57 -7.79 78.46 -79.17
N THR A 58 -9.12 78.40 -79.21
CA THR A 58 -9.88 78.53 -80.46
C THR A 58 -10.24 80.00 -80.64
N VAL A 59 -9.81 80.58 -81.75
CA VAL A 59 -10.13 81.97 -82.13
C VAL A 59 -11.19 81.93 -83.23
N LYS A 60 -12.29 82.67 -83.07
CA LYS A 60 -13.43 82.67 -84.01
C LYS A 60 -13.62 84.04 -84.66
N ASN A 61 -13.68 84.08 -85.98
CA ASN A 61 -13.99 85.29 -86.74
C ASN A 61 -15.49 85.58 -86.67
N GLN A 62 -15.85 86.80 -86.35
CA GLN A 62 -17.23 87.30 -86.41
C GLN A 62 -17.47 88.19 -87.64
N SER A 63 -16.43 88.39 -88.48
CA SER A 63 -16.49 89.21 -89.68
C SER A 63 -16.56 88.37 -90.96
N THR A 64 -17.05 89.00 -92.02
CA THR A 64 -17.20 88.42 -93.37
C THR A 64 -15.91 88.45 -94.19
N SER A 65 -14.80 88.96 -93.65
CA SER A 65 -13.48 88.97 -94.30
C SER A 65 -12.50 88.09 -93.53
N SER A 66 -11.65 87.35 -94.23
CA SER A 66 -10.56 86.62 -93.60
C SER A 66 -9.59 87.58 -92.89
N LYS A 67 -8.99 87.08 -91.82
CA LYS A 67 -8.02 87.77 -90.98
C LYS A 67 -6.76 86.93 -90.87
N ASN A 68 -5.63 87.58 -90.68
CA ASN A 68 -4.37 86.93 -90.43
C ASN A 68 -3.79 87.57 -89.17
N LEU A 69 -3.84 86.84 -88.07
CA LEU A 69 -3.68 87.39 -86.74
C LEU A 69 -2.32 87.03 -86.16
N VAL A 70 -1.64 88.04 -85.63
CA VAL A 70 -0.36 87.91 -84.96
C VAL A 70 -0.45 88.46 -83.53
N MET A 71 0.12 87.72 -82.59
CA MET A 71 0.14 88.07 -81.18
C MET A 71 1.07 89.24 -80.88
N LYS A 72 0.65 90.15 -80.00
CA LYS A 72 1.57 91.10 -79.37
C LYS A 72 2.55 90.35 -78.47
N GLN A 73 3.83 90.66 -78.60
CA GLN A 73 4.88 89.97 -77.87
C GLN A 73 4.66 90.02 -76.35
N ILE A 74 4.64 88.85 -75.72
CA ILE A 74 4.74 88.68 -74.27
C ILE A 74 6.06 87.96 -74.02
N PRO A 75 7.01 88.51 -73.23
CA PRO A 75 8.28 87.84 -72.94
C PRO A 75 8.06 86.42 -72.43
N GLY A 76 8.69 85.44 -73.07
CA GLY A 76 8.57 84.02 -72.73
C GLY A 76 7.33 83.31 -73.26
N ILE A 77 6.45 83.98 -74.01
CA ILE A 77 5.30 83.37 -74.68
C ILE A 77 5.34 83.69 -76.17
N SER A 78 5.27 82.67 -77.01
CA SER A 78 5.22 82.81 -78.47
C SER A 78 4.03 82.08 -79.07
N GLN A 79 3.43 82.66 -80.10
CA GLN A 79 2.49 81.92 -80.95
C GLN A 79 3.28 80.99 -81.89
N SER A 80 2.85 79.74 -82.05
CA SER A 80 3.54 78.78 -82.93
C SER A 80 3.53 79.20 -84.41
N GLN A 81 2.44 79.82 -84.85
CA GLN A 81 2.26 80.36 -86.20
C GLN A 81 1.16 81.43 -86.19
N PRO A 82 1.14 82.37 -87.16
CA PRO A 82 0.04 83.33 -87.30
C PRO A 82 -1.31 82.60 -87.46
N CYS A 83 -2.34 83.10 -86.79
CA CYS A 83 -3.68 82.51 -86.84
C CYS A 83 -4.37 82.97 -88.13
N GLN A 84 -4.32 82.13 -89.18
CA GLN A 84 -5.05 82.32 -90.43
C GLN A 84 -6.52 82.04 -90.17
N LEU A 85 -7.33 83.09 -90.11
CA LEU A 85 -8.69 83.04 -89.61
C LEU A 85 -9.68 83.34 -90.76
N PRO A 86 -10.32 82.33 -91.38
CA PRO A 86 -11.25 82.53 -92.49
C PRO A 86 -12.45 83.40 -92.12
N ALA A 87 -13.15 83.97 -93.11
CA ALA A 87 -14.42 84.68 -92.89
C ALA A 87 -15.43 83.76 -92.18
N ASN A 88 -16.00 84.20 -91.06
CA ASN A 88 -16.87 83.40 -90.16
C ASN A 88 -16.28 82.04 -89.71
N GLY A 89 -14.97 81.82 -89.88
CA GLY A 89 -14.28 80.58 -89.54
C GLY A 89 -13.64 80.62 -88.16
N THR A 90 -12.88 79.57 -87.85
CA THR A 90 -12.06 79.50 -86.64
C THR A 90 -10.61 79.17 -86.99
N CYS A 91 -9.69 79.49 -86.09
CA CYS A 91 -8.30 79.05 -86.14
C CYS A 91 -7.85 78.65 -84.73
N THR A 92 -6.92 77.71 -84.66
CA THR A 92 -6.32 77.26 -83.40
C THR A 92 -5.06 78.07 -83.12
N LEU A 93 -5.07 78.85 -82.05
CA LEU A 93 -3.91 79.58 -81.55
C LEU A 93 -3.21 78.73 -80.51
N ILE A 94 -1.97 78.33 -80.81
CA ILE A 94 -1.11 77.60 -79.87
C ILE A 94 -0.07 78.58 -79.33
N LEU A 95 -0.09 78.80 -78.02
CA LEU A 95 0.89 79.58 -77.28
C LEU A 95 1.91 78.63 -76.66
N ASN A 96 3.18 78.79 -77.02
CA ASN A 96 4.29 78.13 -76.36
C ASN A 96 4.79 79.03 -75.24
N ILE A 97 4.71 78.54 -74.02
CA ILE A 97 5.15 79.23 -72.81
C ILE A 97 6.46 78.60 -72.36
N ASN A 98 7.54 79.38 -72.38
CA ASN A 98 8.86 78.96 -71.93
C ASN A 98 9.16 79.58 -70.56
N GLY A 99 9.05 78.76 -69.53
CA GLY A 99 9.28 79.15 -68.13
C GLY A 99 10.71 79.61 -67.84
N SER A 100 11.68 79.33 -68.71
CA SER A 100 13.06 79.84 -68.57
C SER A 100 13.20 81.31 -68.98
N THR A 101 12.32 81.77 -69.87
CA THR A 101 12.37 83.14 -70.44
C THR A 101 11.21 84.02 -70.00
N LEU A 102 10.19 83.47 -69.33
CA LEU A 102 9.21 84.23 -68.57
C LEU A 102 9.91 85.11 -67.53
N GLN A 103 9.55 86.40 -67.50
CA GLN A 103 10.15 87.39 -66.58
C GLN A 103 9.39 87.54 -65.25
N GLY A 104 8.23 86.92 -65.12
CA GLY A 104 7.36 86.96 -63.94
C GLY A 104 6.00 86.31 -64.23
N ASP A 105 5.04 86.55 -63.34
CA ASP A 105 3.64 86.15 -63.56
C ASP A 105 3.07 86.88 -64.78
N VAL A 106 2.15 86.22 -65.50
CA VAL A 106 1.43 86.81 -66.64
C VAL A 106 -0.04 86.85 -66.31
N LEU A 107 -0.63 88.04 -66.34
CA LEU A 107 -2.06 88.26 -66.15
C LEU A 107 -2.56 89.11 -67.32
N GLY A 108 -3.44 88.54 -68.15
CA GLY A 108 -4.00 89.19 -69.33
C GLY A 108 -3.36 88.73 -70.66
N GLY A 109 -4.12 88.83 -71.75
CA GLY A 109 -3.74 88.33 -73.08
C GLY A 109 -4.16 86.88 -73.35
N PRO A 110 -3.83 86.30 -74.53
CA PRO A 110 -3.03 86.87 -75.62
C PRO A 110 -3.78 87.95 -76.41
N ILE A 111 -3.15 89.09 -76.67
CA ILE A 111 -3.71 90.10 -77.59
C ILE A 111 -3.31 89.73 -79.01
N LEU A 112 -4.30 89.48 -79.88
CA LEU A 112 -4.06 89.27 -81.31
C LEU A 112 -4.40 90.52 -82.11
N CYS A 113 -3.51 90.89 -83.03
CA CYS A 113 -3.65 92.00 -83.96
C CYS A 113 -3.65 91.50 -85.41
N GLN A 114 -4.35 92.19 -86.32
CA GLN A 114 -4.24 91.88 -87.74
C GLN A 114 -2.83 92.21 -88.27
N GLN A 115 -2.23 91.28 -89.00
CA GLN A 115 -0.93 91.47 -89.63
C GLN A 115 -0.99 92.66 -90.61
N GLY A 116 -0.15 93.66 -90.38
CA GLY A 116 -0.11 94.91 -91.14
C GLY A 116 -1.02 96.04 -90.62
N ASN A 117 -1.84 95.80 -89.58
CA ASN A 117 -2.68 96.84 -88.95
C ASN A 117 -2.71 96.69 -87.41
N ASN A 118 -1.81 97.42 -86.73
CA ASN A 118 -1.66 97.39 -85.27
C ASN A 118 -2.77 98.13 -84.49
N LEU A 119 -3.73 98.75 -85.18
CA LEU A 119 -4.89 99.39 -84.55
C LEU A 119 -6.09 98.43 -84.44
N MET A 120 -6.06 97.28 -85.11
CA MET A 120 -7.12 96.27 -85.06
C MET A 120 -6.66 95.06 -84.25
N CYS A 121 -6.78 95.17 -82.92
CA CYS A 121 -6.38 94.14 -81.98
C CYS A 121 -7.49 93.85 -80.97
N TYR A 122 -7.65 92.58 -80.59
CA TYR A 122 -8.59 92.17 -79.54
C TYR A 122 -7.90 91.22 -78.56
N SER A 123 -8.31 91.30 -77.29
CA SER A 123 -7.94 90.39 -76.20
C SER A 123 -9.09 89.42 -75.90
N PRO A 124 -8.84 88.33 -75.16
CA PRO A 124 -9.88 87.52 -74.56
C PRO A 124 -10.75 88.32 -73.58
N SER A 125 -11.88 87.72 -73.19
CA SER A 125 -12.68 88.21 -72.06
C SER A 125 -11.93 88.01 -70.74
N GLU A 126 -12.38 88.66 -69.66
CA GLU A 126 -11.79 88.49 -68.33
C GLU A 126 -11.85 87.03 -67.85
N THR A 127 -12.86 86.25 -68.23
CA THR A 127 -12.94 84.83 -67.86
C THR A 127 -12.00 83.94 -68.68
N ASP A 128 -11.56 84.40 -69.85
CA ASP A 128 -10.77 83.62 -70.81
C ASP A 128 -9.31 84.09 -70.92
N GLU A 129 -8.91 85.10 -70.16
CA GLU A 129 -7.55 85.63 -70.19
C GLU A 129 -6.54 84.66 -69.58
N LEU A 130 -5.31 84.72 -70.10
CA LEU A 130 -4.22 83.89 -69.63
C LEU A 130 -3.73 84.35 -68.25
N ARG A 131 -3.66 83.41 -67.29
CA ARG A 131 -3.09 83.61 -65.94
C ARG A 131 -2.00 82.58 -65.66
N ILE A 132 -0.76 83.03 -65.67
CA ILE A 132 0.41 82.20 -65.38
C ILE A 132 1.07 82.69 -64.11
N ARG A 133 1.26 81.79 -63.16
CA ARG A 133 2.09 82.00 -61.97
C ARG A 133 3.46 81.34 -62.17
N LEU A 134 4.54 82.12 -62.17
CA LEU A 134 5.92 81.64 -62.31
C LEU A 134 6.49 81.29 -60.93
N THR A 135 6.95 80.06 -60.76
CA THR A 135 7.54 79.59 -59.50
C THR A 135 8.93 78.98 -59.70
N ASN A 136 9.76 79.02 -58.65
CA ASN A 136 11.17 78.61 -58.74
C ASN A 136 11.41 77.11 -58.41
N GLN A 137 10.38 76.33 -58.04
CA GLN A 137 10.57 74.95 -57.56
C GLN A 137 9.32 74.07 -57.78
N PRO A 138 9.44 72.82 -58.29
CA PRO A 138 8.33 71.87 -58.41
C PRO A 138 7.85 71.33 -57.03
N PRO A 139 6.62 70.80 -56.89
CA PRO A 139 6.10 70.31 -55.61
C PRO A 139 6.83 69.03 -55.17
N SER A 140 7.17 68.91 -53.88
CA SER A 140 7.78 67.72 -53.27
C SER A 140 6.75 66.59 -53.05
N PRO A 141 7.13 65.29 -53.20
CA PRO A 141 6.24 64.15 -52.99
C PRO A 141 5.97 63.86 -51.50
N PRO A 142 4.82 63.22 -51.15
CA PRO A 142 4.50 62.84 -49.77
C PRO A 142 5.26 61.58 -49.29
N PRO A 143 5.43 61.38 -47.97
CA PRO A 143 6.21 60.29 -47.38
C PRO A 143 5.51 58.92 -47.48
N PRO A 144 6.27 57.81 -47.45
CA PRO A 144 5.73 56.45 -47.53
C PRO A 144 4.94 56.04 -46.27
N PRO A 145 3.98 55.11 -46.39
CA PRO A 145 3.23 54.60 -45.24
C PRO A 145 4.15 53.84 -44.26
N PRO A 146 3.85 53.86 -42.95
CA PRO A 146 4.60 53.08 -41.95
C PRO A 146 4.50 51.57 -42.24
N PRO A 147 5.52 50.77 -41.89
CA PRO A 147 5.46 49.32 -42.04
C PRO A 147 4.30 48.76 -41.21
N PRO A 148 3.59 47.73 -41.71
CA PRO A 148 2.50 47.10 -40.98
C PRO A 148 3.00 46.54 -39.64
N PRO A 149 2.17 46.55 -38.58
CA PRO A 149 2.55 45.99 -37.29
C PRO A 149 2.92 44.50 -37.45
N ALA A 150 4.05 44.10 -36.87
CA ALA A 150 4.42 42.69 -36.80
C ALA A 150 3.59 42.00 -35.70
N TYR A 151 2.93 40.91 -36.06
CA TYR A 151 2.17 40.07 -35.15
C TYR A 151 2.86 38.73 -34.95
N TYR A 152 2.74 38.17 -33.75
CA TYR A 152 3.21 36.85 -33.41
C TYR A 152 2.10 36.03 -32.77
N THR A 153 2.11 34.72 -33.05
CA THR A 153 1.16 33.75 -32.50
C THR A 153 1.80 33.05 -31.31
N VAL A 154 1.10 33.04 -30.17
CA VAL A 154 1.45 32.24 -29.00
C VAL A 154 0.41 31.14 -28.81
N ILE A 155 0.87 29.89 -28.84
CA ILE A 155 0.02 28.69 -28.74
C ILE A 155 0.07 28.18 -27.29
N PRO A 156 -1.03 28.29 -26.52
CA PRO A 156 -1.12 27.70 -25.20
C PRO A 156 -1.45 26.20 -25.30
N LEU A 157 -0.69 25.37 -24.58
CA LEU A 157 -0.91 23.94 -24.48
C LEU A 157 -1.04 23.54 -23.00
N ALA A 158 -2.08 22.79 -22.66
CA ALA A 158 -2.21 22.15 -21.36
C ALA A 158 -1.96 20.65 -21.52
N GLY A 159 -1.06 20.11 -20.70
CA GLY A 159 -0.98 18.68 -20.47
C GLY A 159 -2.26 18.14 -19.83
N ALA A 160 -2.39 16.82 -19.77
CA ALA A 160 -3.54 16.19 -19.12
C ALA A 160 -3.66 16.57 -17.63
N ASN A 161 -4.88 16.56 -17.10
CA ASN A 161 -5.22 16.80 -15.68
C ASN A 161 -5.13 18.27 -15.23
N GLY A 162 -5.43 19.17 -16.14
CA GLY A 162 -5.66 20.57 -15.84
C GLY A 162 -5.91 21.36 -17.12
N VAL A 163 -6.10 22.67 -16.97
CA VAL A 163 -6.34 23.59 -18.08
C VAL A 163 -5.42 24.80 -17.99
N ILE A 164 -5.15 25.41 -19.15
CA ILE A 164 -4.41 26.66 -19.30
C ILE A 164 -5.35 27.76 -19.81
N ASP A 165 -5.25 28.96 -19.25
CA ASP A 165 -5.94 30.16 -19.69
C ASP A 165 -4.91 31.25 -20.07
N PRO A 166 -5.01 31.89 -21.24
CA PRO A 166 -6.00 31.64 -22.29
C PRO A 166 -5.82 30.26 -22.95
N VAL A 167 -6.93 29.62 -23.35
CA VAL A 167 -6.94 28.28 -23.95
C VAL A 167 -6.82 28.29 -25.48
N VAL A 168 -6.98 29.46 -26.11
CA VAL A 168 -6.92 29.63 -27.56
C VAL A 168 -5.64 30.34 -27.96
N ASP A 169 -5.17 30.11 -29.19
CA ASP A 169 -4.02 30.80 -29.77
C ASP A 169 -4.17 32.32 -29.65
N GLN A 170 -3.13 32.96 -29.12
CA GLN A 170 -3.10 34.40 -28.92
C GLN A 170 -2.29 35.05 -30.04
N VAL A 171 -2.91 35.95 -30.81
CA VAL A 171 -2.21 36.77 -31.80
C VAL A 171 -1.97 38.15 -31.21
N VAL A 172 -0.71 38.50 -30.97
CA VAL A 172 -0.33 39.74 -30.30
C VAL A 172 0.68 40.54 -31.11
N LEU A 173 0.77 41.84 -30.83
CA LEU A 173 1.77 42.72 -31.42
C LEU A 173 3.16 42.38 -30.89
N SER A 174 4.19 42.57 -31.73
CA SER A 174 5.59 42.55 -31.30
C SER A 174 5.81 43.43 -30.06
N GLY A 175 6.50 42.89 -29.05
CA GLY A 175 6.77 43.54 -27.78
C GLY A 175 5.66 43.41 -26.72
N SER A 176 4.54 42.74 -27.03
CA SER A 176 3.46 42.49 -26.06
C SER A 176 3.89 41.50 -24.97
N ASN A 177 3.16 41.50 -23.86
CA ASN A 177 3.28 40.52 -22.78
C ASN A 177 1.96 39.76 -22.63
N ILE A 178 2.01 38.47 -22.31
CA ILE A 178 0.83 37.65 -22.04
C ILE A 178 1.05 36.93 -20.70
N ALA A 179 0.02 36.91 -19.86
CA ALA A 179 -0.02 36.08 -18.66
C ALA A 179 -0.84 34.82 -18.94
N PHE A 180 -0.32 33.70 -18.48
CA PHE A 180 -0.98 32.40 -18.51
C PHE A 180 -1.30 31.99 -17.09
N THR A 181 -2.50 31.43 -16.89
CA THR A 181 -2.93 30.84 -15.62
C THR A 181 -3.25 29.38 -15.84
N ALA A 182 -2.64 28.51 -15.06
CA ALA A 182 -2.96 27.09 -15.03
C ALA A 182 -3.93 26.80 -13.89
N THR A 183 -4.99 26.05 -14.19
CA THR A 183 -5.91 25.50 -13.19
C THR A 183 -5.76 23.98 -13.22
N PRO A 184 -4.97 23.39 -12.30
CA PRO A 184 -4.89 21.94 -12.16
C PRO A 184 -6.26 21.34 -11.82
N ASP A 185 -6.52 20.13 -12.29
CA ASP A 185 -7.66 19.35 -11.82
C ASP A 185 -7.48 18.96 -10.33
N ALA A 186 -8.56 18.55 -9.68
CA ALA A 186 -8.52 18.13 -8.29
C ALA A 186 -7.46 17.02 -8.08
N ASN A 187 -6.61 17.19 -7.06
CA ASN A 187 -5.49 16.30 -6.69
C ASN A 187 -4.31 16.30 -7.68
N PHE A 188 -4.21 17.33 -8.53
CA PHE A 188 -3.02 17.63 -9.33
C PHE A 188 -2.42 18.98 -8.95
N LEU A 189 -1.14 19.14 -9.25
CA LEU A 189 -0.37 20.36 -9.10
C LEU A 189 0.28 20.71 -10.45
N VAL A 190 0.62 21.98 -10.66
CA VAL A 190 1.50 22.35 -11.76
C VAL A 190 2.89 21.76 -11.49
N ASP A 191 3.41 20.98 -12.43
CA ASP A 191 4.76 20.44 -12.40
C ASP A 191 5.75 21.48 -12.93
N GLN A 192 5.55 21.91 -14.18
CA GLN A 192 6.40 22.90 -14.84
C GLN A 192 5.71 23.58 -16.03
N TRP A 193 6.22 24.75 -16.39
CA TRP A 193 5.91 25.49 -17.60
C TRP A 193 7.06 25.38 -18.59
N LEU A 194 6.74 25.20 -19.87
CA LEU A 194 7.70 25.16 -20.97
C LEU A 194 7.43 26.27 -21.97
N LEU A 195 8.50 26.85 -22.50
CA LEU A 195 8.49 27.76 -23.64
C LEU A 195 9.26 27.09 -24.78
N ASP A 196 8.59 26.86 -25.91
CA ASP A 196 9.15 26.22 -27.10
C ASP A 196 9.85 24.88 -26.79
N GLY A 197 9.26 24.11 -25.87
CA GLY A 197 9.77 22.80 -25.42
C GLY A 197 10.86 22.86 -24.34
N ASN A 198 11.27 24.06 -23.87
CA ASN A 198 12.26 24.22 -22.81
C ASN A 198 11.60 24.64 -21.50
N ALA A 199 11.97 24.00 -20.38
CA ALA A 199 11.45 24.36 -19.07
C ALA A 199 11.87 25.79 -18.67
N VAL A 200 10.88 26.61 -18.31
CA VAL A 200 11.06 28.03 -17.94
C VAL A 200 10.64 28.34 -16.51
N GLN A 201 9.77 27.52 -15.91
CA GLN A 201 9.33 27.67 -14.53
C GLN A 201 8.91 26.31 -13.96
N ASN A 202 9.31 26.01 -12.72
CA ASN A 202 8.83 24.83 -11.99
C ASN A 202 7.70 25.25 -11.05
N GLY A 203 6.56 24.57 -11.11
CA GLY A 203 5.37 24.88 -10.34
C GLY A 203 4.77 26.27 -10.61
N GLY A 204 3.89 26.69 -9.69
CA GLY A 204 3.17 27.96 -9.76
C GLY A 204 2.00 27.94 -10.75
N THR A 205 0.84 28.46 -10.35
CA THR A 205 -0.37 28.49 -11.18
C THR A 205 -0.37 29.60 -12.21
N SER A 206 0.69 30.39 -12.33
CA SER A 206 0.80 31.48 -13.30
C SER A 206 2.19 31.56 -13.91
N TYR A 207 2.25 31.88 -15.20
CA TYR A 207 3.49 32.16 -15.94
C TYR A 207 3.29 33.38 -16.84
N GLN A 208 4.29 34.27 -16.91
CA GLN A 208 4.20 35.47 -17.75
C GLN A 208 5.24 35.40 -18.88
N LEU A 209 4.77 35.40 -20.12
CA LEU A 209 5.61 35.57 -21.30
C LEU A 209 5.72 37.07 -21.60
N ILE A 210 6.93 37.61 -21.55
CA ILE A 210 7.21 39.04 -21.75
C ILE A 210 7.94 39.29 -23.06
N ASN A 211 7.73 40.47 -23.64
CA ASN A 211 8.42 40.98 -24.82
C ASN A 211 8.44 39.98 -25.98
N ILE A 212 7.25 39.66 -26.51
CA ILE A 212 7.10 38.65 -27.56
C ILE A 212 7.69 39.17 -28.88
N GLN A 213 8.73 38.50 -29.38
CA GLN A 213 9.47 38.85 -30.61
C GLN A 213 9.45 37.73 -31.67
N ALA A 214 8.77 36.62 -31.40
CA ALA A 214 8.59 35.49 -32.29
C ALA A 214 7.31 34.73 -31.94
N ASN A 215 6.93 33.78 -32.80
CA ASN A 215 5.89 32.82 -32.42
C ASN A 215 6.43 31.91 -31.32
N HIS A 216 5.58 31.58 -30.36
CA HIS A 216 5.95 30.75 -29.22
C HIS A 216 4.89 29.69 -28.93
N THR A 217 5.31 28.61 -28.31
CA THR A 217 4.42 27.64 -27.66
C THR A 217 4.66 27.71 -26.16
N VAL A 218 3.59 27.91 -25.39
CA VAL A 218 3.62 27.87 -23.92
C VAL A 218 2.87 26.64 -23.47
N GLU A 219 3.57 25.69 -22.88
CA GLU A 219 3.00 24.45 -22.38
C GLU A 219 3.04 24.40 -20.86
N VAL A 220 1.98 23.90 -20.22
CA VAL A 220 1.97 23.58 -18.78
C VAL A 220 1.76 22.08 -18.58
N ILE A 221 2.58 21.48 -17.72
CA ILE A 221 2.49 20.07 -17.34
C ILE A 221 1.98 19.96 -15.90
N PHE A 222 1.09 19.00 -15.66
CA PHE A 222 0.54 18.72 -14.34
C PHE A 222 1.05 17.38 -13.80
N THR A 223 1.19 17.29 -12.48
CA THR A 223 1.62 16.07 -11.76
C THR A 223 0.67 15.78 -10.60
N PRO A 224 0.37 14.51 -10.28
CA PRO A 224 -0.47 14.19 -9.13
C PRO A 224 0.14 14.69 -7.82
N VAL A 225 -0.72 15.06 -6.87
CA VAL A 225 -0.31 15.24 -5.47
C VAL A 225 0.26 13.91 -4.96
N LYS A 226 1.39 13.97 -4.27
CA LYS A 226 2.03 12.81 -3.64
C LYS A 226 2.03 12.94 -2.13
N TYR A 227 1.83 11.82 -1.45
CA TYR A 227 1.93 11.70 -0.01
C TYR A 227 3.07 10.77 0.38
N THR A 228 3.63 11.03 1.55
CA THR A 228 4.72 10.27 2.14
C THR A 228 4.15 9.22 3.10
N ILE A 229 4.44 7.95 2.82
CA ILE A 229 4.13 6.84 3.73
C ILE A 229 5.42 6.41 4.41
N THR A 230 5.47 6.53 5.73
CA THR A 230 6.67 6.24 6.52
C THR A 230 6.52 4.90 7.23
N PRO A 231 7.13 3.81 6.72
CA PRO A 231 7.13 2.51 7.37
C PRO A 231 8.13 2.45 8.52
N SER A 232 7.80 1.68 9.54
CA SER A 232 8.66 1.35 10.68
C SER A 232 8.39 -0.07 11.15
N ALA A 233 9.42 -0.72 11.70
CA ALA A 233 9.33 -2.04 12.28
C ALA A 233 9.80 -1.98 13.73
N GLY A 234 9.04 -2.59 14.63
CA GLY A 234 9.48 -2.85 16.00
C GLY A 234 10.63 -3.87 16.03
N ALA A 235 11.14 -4.14 17.22
CA ALA A 235 12.18 -5.14 17.42
C ALA A 235 11.74 -6.56 16.96
N ASN A 236 12.72 -7.41 16.63
CA ASN A 236 12.54 -8.82 16.28
C ASN A 236 11.85 -9.07 14.92
N GLY A 237 12.03 -8.14 13.99
CA GLY A 237 11.65 -8.33 12.60
C GLY A 237 11.95 -7.09 11.75
N ALA A 238 11.54 -7.15 10.50
CA ALA A 238 11.73 -6.07 9.53
C ALA A 238 10.45 -5.83 8.72
N ILE A 239 10.34 -4.63 8.13
CA ILE A 239 9.28 -4.23 7.19
C ILE A 239 9.89 -3.90 5.83
N SER A 240 9.18 -4.23 4.75
CA SER A 240 9.55 -3.89 3.38
C SER A 240 8.34 -3.28 2.64
N PRO A 241 8.48 -2.13 1.96
CA PRO A 241 9.68 -1.28 1.94
C PRO A 241 10.00 -0.69 3.32
N ALA A 242 11.30 -0.48 3.60
CA ALA A 242 11.80 -0.03 4.91
C ALA A 242 12.09 1.48 4.99
N VAL A 243 11.89 2.20 3.87
CA VAL A 243 12.16 3.64 3.76
C VAL A 243 10.87 4.38 3.37
N PRO A 244 10.76 5.69 3.66
CA PRO A 244 9.60 6.48 3.25
C PRO A 244 9.29 6.33 1.75
N GLN A 245 8.01 6.13 1.44
CA GLN A 245 7.52 5.95 0.08
C GLN A 245 6.69 7.15 -0.34
N LEU A 246 7.00 7.74 -1.50
CA LEU A 246 6.16 8.77 -2.12
C LEU A 246 5.16 8.10 -3.06
N VAL A 247 3.87 8.23 -2.74
CA VAL A 247 2.78 7.60 -3.48
C VAL A 247 1.79 8.65 -3.97
N ASN A 248 1.25 8.47 -5.17
CA ASN A 248 0.27 9.39 -5.74
C ASN A 248 -1.06 9.31 -4.96
N TYR A 249 -1.77 10.42 -4.88
CA TYR A 249 -3.14 10.50 -4.37
C TYR A 249 -4.02 9.36 -4.94
N GLY A 250 -4.79 8.71 -4.07
CA GLY A 250 -5.74 7.64 -4.42
C GLY A 250 -5.10 6.28 -4.73
N SER A 251 -3.77 6.18 -4.78
CA SER A 251 -3.07 4.90 -5.01
C SER A 251 -3.11 3.99 -3.77
N SER A 252 -2.80 2.71 -3.94
CA SER A 252 -2.59 1.76 -2.85
C SER A 252 -1.13 1.32 -2.80
N ILE A 253 -0.65 0.97 -1.60
CA ILE A 253 0.70 0.43 -1.38
C ILE A 253 0.64 -0.76 -0.42
N ALA A 254 1.47 -1.78 -0.67
CA ALA A 254 1.57 -2.96 0.17
C ALA A 254 2.91 -2.98 0.93
N PHE A 255 2.85 -3.51 2.14
CA PHE A 255 3.99 -3.75 3.02
C PHE A 255 4.06 -5.23 3.36
N THR A 256 5.27 -5.74 3.46
CA THR A 256 5.57 -7.11 3.89
C THR A 256 6.44 -7.04 5.13
N ALA A 257 6.05 -7.79 6.16
CA ALA A 257 6.83 -7.99 7.37
C ALA A 257 7.58 -9.32 7.29
N THR A 258 8.83 -9.29 7.74
CA THR A 258 9.68 -10.46 7.88
C THR A 258 10.06 -10.59 9.35
N PRO A 259 9.32 -11.40 10.14
CA PRO A 259 9.68 -11.68 11.52
C PRO A 259 11.03 -12.40 11.63
N ASP A 260 11.75 -12.16 12.73
CA ASP A 260 12.92 -12.96 13.08
C ASP A 260 12.51 -14.38 13.54
N ALA A 261 13.47 -15.30 13.62
CA ALA A 261 13.21 -16.67 14.05
C ALA A 261 12.54 -16.71 15.44
N TYR A 262 11.52 -17.55 15.59
CA TYR A 262 10.69 -17.68 16.78
C TYR A 262 9.78 -16.47 17.09
N PHE A 263 9.73 -15.46 16.22
CA PHE A 263 8.79 -14.35 16.31
C PHE A 263 7.75 -14.41 15.18
N GLY A 264 6.60 -13.79 15.42
CA GLY A 264 5.54 -13.59 14.44
C GLY A 264 5.06 -12.15 14.49
N VAL A 265 4.36 -11.73 13.43
CA VAL A 265 3.69 -10.42 13.45
C VAL A 265 2.64 -10.43 14.56
N ASP A 266 2.72 -9.46 15.45
CA ASP A 266 1.70 -9.20 16.47
C ASP A 266 0.58 -8.37 15.86
N GLN A 267 0.91 -7.18 15.39
CA GLN A 267 -0.05 -6.25 14.79
C GLN A 267 0.60 -5.23 13.86
N TRP A 268 -0.20 -4.72 12.94
CA TRP A 268 0.06 -3.57 12.09
C TRP A 268 -0.72 -2.36 12.62
N LEU A 269 -0.06 -1.21 12.64
CA LEU A 269 -0.63 0.07 13.05
C LEU A 269 -0.56 1.07 11.89
N LEU A 270 -1.64 1.83 11.71
CA LEU A 270 -1.74 3.00 10.84
C LEU A 270 -1.92 4.23 11.73
N ASP A 271 -0.98 5.17 11.67
CA ASP A 271 -1.03 6.40 12.47
C ASP A 271 -1.21 6.14 13.97
N GLY A 272 -0.53 5.11 14.47
CA GLY A 272 -0.58 4.68 15.87
C GLY A 272 -1.81 3.85 16.27
N ASN A 273 -2.74 3.58 15.35
CA ASN A 273 -3.94 2.78 15.61
C ASN A 273 -3.83 1.39 15.00
N VAL A 274 -4.21 0.34 15.74
CA VAL A 274 -4.20 -1.04 15.25
C VAL A 274 -5.20 -1.22 14.11
N VAL A 275 -4.71 -1.71 12.97
CA VAL A 275 -5.50 -1.95 11.75
C VAL A 275 -5.56 -3.41 11.34
N GLN A 276 -4.60 -4.23 11.78
CA GLN A 276 -4.56 -5.67 11.49
C GLN A 276 -3.81 -6.41 12.60
N ASN A 277 -4.35 -7.53 13.08
CA ASN A 277 -3.65 -8.45 13.99
C ASN A 277 -3.03 -9.59 13.17
N GLY A 278 -1.75 -9.84 13.36
CA GLY A 278 -0.99 -10.84 12.61
C GLY A 278 -0.94 -10.57 11.10
N GLY A 279 -0.54 -11.61 10.36
CA GLY A 279 -0.35 -11.57 8.91
C GLY A 279 0.96 -10.90 8.49
N THR A 280 1.70 -11.53 7.58
CA THR A 280 2.98 -11.02 7.09
C THR A 280 2.85 -9.92 6.05
N THR A 281 1.64 -9.55 5.65
CA THR A 281 1.39 -8.47 4.68
C THR A 281 0.29 -7.55 5.16
N TYR A 282 0.40 -6.27 4.80
CA TYR A 282 -0.61 -5.25 5.00
C TYR A 282 -0.72 -4.36 3.77
N GLN A 283 -1.94 -4.02 3.36
CA GLN A 283 -2.19 -3.16 2.21
C GLN A 283 -2.91 -1.89 2.65
N LEU A 284 -2.24 -0.74 2.49
CA LEU A 284 -2.86 0.57 2.65
C LEU A 284 -3.54 0.94 1.32
N ASN A 285 -4.86 1.10 1.37
CA ASN A 285 -5.67 1.44 0.20
C ASN A 285 -6.03 2.91 0.18
N THR A 286 -6.05 3.49 -1.03
CA THR A 286 -6.56 4.85 -1.29
C THR A 286 -5.89 5.92 -0.42
N VAL A 287 -4.62 6.20 -0.69
CA VAL A 287 -3.85 7.18 0.07
C VAL A 287 -4.33 8.61 -0.18
N GLN A 288 -4.69 9.32 0.88
CA GLN A 288 -5.22 10.70 0.82
C GLN A 288 -4.48 11.69 1.72
N ALA A 289 -3.54 11.23 2.52
CA ALA A 289 -2.68 12.03 3.38
C ALA A 289 -1.34 11.32 3.60
N ASP A 290 -0.40 12.00 4.23
CA ASP A 290 0.78 11.34 4.79
C ASP A 290 0.35 10.37 5.89
N HIS A 291 1.01 9.21 5.94
CA HIS A 291 0.71 8.18 6.93
C HIS A 291 1.99 7.56 7.49
N THR A 292 1.87 7.03 8.70
CA THR A 292 2.87 6.15 9.30
C THR A 292 2.32 4.73 9.36
N ILE A 293 3.16 3.76 8.97
CA ILE A 293 2.87 2.33 9.08
C ILE A 293 3.87 1.75 10.06
N GLU A 294 3.39 1.08 11.09
CA GLU A 294 4.22 0.36 12.05
C GLU A 294 3.82 -1.11 12.07
N VAL A 295 4.80 -2.01 12.10
CA VAL A 295 4.57 -3.42 12.39
C VAL A 295 5.33 -3.81 13.64
N THR A 296 4.67 -4.59 14.50
CA THR A 296 5.26 -5.09 15.75
C THR A 296 5.31 -6.61 15.73
N PHE A 297 6.28 -7.16 16.45
CA PHE A 297 6.56 -8.60 16.49
C PHE A 297 6.55 -9.10 17.92
N ASN A 298 6.04 -10.31 18.11
CA ASN A 298 5.97 -10.96 19.41
C ASN A 298 6.20 -12.47 19.25
N GLN A 299 6.53 -13.14 20.35
CA GLN A 299 6.56 -14.60 20.39
C GLN A 299 5.26 -15.10 21.00
N THR A 300 4.89 -16.33 20.65
CA THR A 300 3.83 -17.03 21.38
C THR A 300 4.41 -18.15 22.25
N THR A 301 3.62 -18.57 23.23
CA THR A 301 4.05 -19.61 24.19
C THR A 301 3.14 -20.81 24.05
N LEU A 302 3.73 -21.96 23.71
CA LEU A 302 3.06 -23.24 23.71
C LEU A 302 3.30 -23.91 25.07
N SER A 303 2.24 -24.32 25.74
CA SER A 303 2.28 -24.97 27.04
C SER A 303 1.61 -26.34 26.95
N PRO A 304 2.35 -27.46 27.16
CA PRO A 304 1.73 -28.75 27.27
C PRO A 304 1.05 -28.90 28.64
N LEU A 305 -0.07 -29.61 28.72
CA LEU A 305 -0.70 -29.91 30.01
C LEU A 305 0.18 -30.83 30.88
N THR A 306 0.98 -31.69 30.25
CA THR A 306 2.00 -32.52 30.91
C THR A 306 3.28 -32.55 30.09
N SER A 307 4.43 -32.43 30.76
CA SER A 307 5.76 -32.59 30.14
C SER A 307 6.25 -34.04 30.17
N ASN A 308 5.63 -34.90 30.99
CA ASN A 308 5.95 -36.33 31.07
C ASN A 308 4.66 -37.13 31.04
N LEU A 309 4.42 -37.85 29.94
CA LEU A 309 3.24 -38.66 29.73
C LEU A 309 3.61 -40.14 29.80
N THR A 310 2.91 -40.90 30.63
CA THR A 310 3.12 -42.34 30.78
C THR A 310 1.84 -43.10 30.47
N LEU A 311 1.95 -44.17 29.69
CA LEU A 311 0.85 -45.07 29.30
C LEU A 311 1.31 -46.52 29.45
N SER A 312 0.38 -47.46 29.53
CA SER A 312 0.71 -48.89 29.48
C SER A 312 0.72 -49.43 28.06
N ILE A 313 1.49 -50.49 27.81
CA ILE A 313 1.38 -51.30 26.59
C ILE A 313 -0.05 -51.83 26.39
N ASN A 314 -0.40 -52.16 25.15
CA ASN A 314 -1.58 -52.93 24.80
C ASN A 314 -1.24 -54.43 24.74
N SER A 315 -1.58 -55.16 25.80
CA SER A 315 -1.40 -56.61 25.95
C SER A 315 -2.72 -57.26 26.38
N PRO A 316 -3.65 -57.53 25.43
CA PRO A 316 -5.00 -58.02 25.72
C PRO A 316 -5.07 -59.52 26.05
N LEU A 317 -4.00 -60.29 25.82
CA LEU A 317 -3.94 -61.74 26.02
C LEU A 317 -2.88 -62.14 27.06
N PRO A 318 -3.09 -61.88 28.36
CA PRO A 318 -2.17 -62.39 29.35
C PRO A 318 -2.46 -63.87 29.62
N THR A 319 -1.41 -64.70 29.63
CA THR A 319 -1.51 -66.10 30.05
C THR A 319 -1.48 -66.26 31.58
N SER A 320 -1.16 -65.20 32.34
CA SER A 320 -0.99 -65.29 33.79
C SER A 320 -1.14 -63.99 34.62
N ASP A 321 -1.30 -62.81 34.01
CA ASP A 321 -1.48 -61.50 34.68
C ASP A 321 -2.80 -60.82 34.22
N PRO A 322 -3.27 -59.71 34.81
CA PRO A 322 -4.36 -58.93 34.20
C PRO A 322 -3.93 -58.29 32.89
N ALA A 323 -4.87 -58.21 31.96
CA ALA A 323 -4.64 -57.65 30.62
C ALA A 323 -4.37 -56.16 30.75
N LEU A 324 -3.34 -55.68 30.07
CA LEU A 324 -3.13 -54.25 29.88
C LEU A 324 -3.89 -53.85 28.61
N THR A 325 -5.11 -53.36 28.77
CA THR A 325 -5.98 -53.03 27.64
C THR A 325 -5.56 -51.72 26.97
N LEU A 326 -5.75 -51.65 25.65
CA LEU A 326 -5.51 -50.44 24.86
C LEU A 326 -6.18 -49.21 25.48
N THR A 327 -5.37 -48.26 25.93
CA THR A 327 -5.82 -47.02 26.56
C THR A 327 -5.00 -45.86 26.01
N PRO A 328 -5.41 -45.26 24.88
CA PRO A 328 -4.72 -44.11 24.34
C PRO A 328 -4.66 -42.96 25.34
N ARG A 329 -3.62 -42.13 25.23
CA ARG A 329 -3.46 -40.92 26.03
C ARG A 329 -3.26 -39.71 25.13
N ILE A 330 -3.59 -38.54 25.65
CA ILE A 330 -3.63 -37.28 24.92
C ILE A 330 -2.57 -36.34 25.47
N ILE A 331 -1.68 -35.86 24.61
CA ILE A 331 -0.87 -34.67 24.89
C ILE A 331 -1.71 -33.47 24.43
N ARG A 332 -2.18 -32.68 25.39
CA ARG A 332 -2.91 -31.43 25.11
C ARG A 332 -1.95 -30.26 25.15
N ILE A 333 -1.85 -29.54 24.03
CA ILE A 333 -1.08 -28.31 23.91
C ILE A 333 -2.02 -27.13 23.97
N ARG A 334 -1.70 -26.13 24.78
CA ARG A 334 -2.39 -24.85 24.83
C ARG A 334 -1.46 -23.76 24.32
N ASN A 335 -1.97 -22.91 23.45
CA ASN A 335 -1.32 -21.63 23.20
C ASN A 335 -1.68 -20.67 24.34
N THR A 336 -0.71 -20.36 25.20
CA THR A 336 -0.85 -19.42 26.32
C THR A 336 -0.32 -18.03 26.00
N GLY A 337 0.25 -17.82 24.80
CA GLY A 337 0.71 -16.52 24.33
C GLY A 337 -0.42 -15.65 23.79
N SER A 338 -0.11 -14.38 23.53
CA SER A 338 -1.05 -13.38 23.03
C SER A 338 -1.32 -13.47 21.53
N ILE A 339 -0.41 -14.06 20.76
CA ILE A 339 -0.52 -14.17 19.29
C ILE A 339 -0.77 -15.62 18.85
N THR A 340 -1.37 -15.78 17.66
CA THR A 340 -1.60 -17.08 17.03
C THR A 340 -0.28 -17.77 16.69
N ALA A 341 -0.12 -19.03 17.06
CA ALA A 341 1.00 -19.85 16.61
C ALA A 341 0.83 -20.18 15.12
N THR A 342 1.89 -20.02 14.33
CA THR A 342 1.88 -20.28 12.88
C THR A 342 2.82 -21.41 12.51
N ASN A 343 2.43 -22.17 11.48
CA ASN A 343 3.14 -23.38 11.05
C ASN A 343 3.41 -24.33 12.24
N LEU A 344 2.40 -24.55 13.07
CA LEU A 344 2.45 -25.52 14.14
C LEU A 344 2.71 -26.91 13.54
N GLN A 345 3.68 -27.63 14.08
CA GLN A 345 4.06 -28.96 13.64
C GLN A 345 4.33 -29.85 14.86
N VAL A 346 4.17 -31.16 14.64
CA VAL A 346 4.51 -32.19 15.64
C VAL A 346 5.50 -33.15 15.01
N SER A 347 6.58 -33.41 15.71
CA SER A 347 7.56 -34.43 15.37
C SER A 347 7.83 -35.31 16.59
N SER A 348 8.38 -36.50 16.38
CA SER A 348 8.79 -37.36 17.49
C SER A 348 10.02 -38.17 17.14
N SER A 349 10.76 -38.62 18.17
CA SER A 349 11.66 -39.74 18.01
C SER A 349 10.88 -41.05 17.77
N THR A 350 11.59 -42.13 17.45
CA THR A 350 10.96 -43.41 17.10
C THR A 350 10.19 -43.98 18.29
N PHE A 351 8.89 -44.22 18.08
CA PHE A 351 8.05 -44.94 19.05
C PHE A 351 8.36 -46.44 19.08
N PRO A 352 8.14 -47.13 20.21
CA PRO A 352 8.21 -48.59 20.27
C PRO A 352 7.29 -49.26 19.23
N SER A 353 7.73 -50.39 18.70
CA SER A 353 7.01 -51.11 17.63
C SER A 353 5.53 -51.35 17.97
N GLY A 354 4.66 -50.98 17.03
CA GLY A 354 3.21 -51.09 17.14
C GLY A 354 2.53 -49.92 17.85
N SER A 355 3.29 -48.99 18.45
CA SER A 355 2.75 -47.74 18.99
C SER A 355 2.70 -46.67 17.91
N SER A 356 1.74 -45.74 18.01
CA SER A 356 1.57 -44.69 17.02
C SER A 356 1.13 -43.37 17.63
N ILE A 357 1.47 -42.31 16.92
CA ILE A 357 0.90 -40.97 17.07
C ILE A 357 -0.20 -40.82 16.02
N SER A 358 -1.41 -40.49 16.45
CA SER A 358 -2.57 -40.35 15.57
C SER A 358 -3.40 -39.13 15.96
N SER A 359 -4.22 -38.60 15.04
CA SER A 359 -5.12 -37.46 15.29
C SER A 359 -4.40 -36.23 15.88
N ASN A 360 -3.36 -35.73 15.21
CA ASN A 360 -2.63 -34.53 15.62
C ASN A 360 -3.37 -33.25 15.14
N ALA A 361 -4.31 -32.75 15.94
CA ALA A 361 -4.92 -31.45 15.65
C ALA A 361 -3.92 -30.28 15.79
N CYS A 362 -2.73 -30.54 16.32
CA CYS A 362 -1.63 -29.59 16.47
C CYS A 362 -0.85 -29.38 15.16
N THR A 363 -1.53 -29.03 14.07
CA THR A 363 -0.89 -28.66 12.80
C THR A 363 -1.42 -27.33 12.25
N GLY A 364 -0.61 -26.60 11.49
CA GLY A 364 -1.04 -25.36 10.85
C GLY A 364 -1.03 -24.17 11.81
N THR A 365 -2.16 -23.80 12.38
CA THR A 365 -2.24 -22.62 13.28
C THR A 365 -2.97 -22.93 14.58
N LEU A 366 -2.56 -22.28 15.67
CA LEU A 366 -3.25 -22.37 16.97
C LEU A 366 -3.43 -20.98 17.55
N THR A 367 -4.67 -20.48 17.53
CA THR A 367 -4.99 -19.13 18.02
C THR A 367 -4.70 -18.98 19.51
N SER A 368 -4.50 -17.75 19.98
CA SER A 368 -4.30 -17.47 21.40
C SER A 368 -5.41 -18.11 22.25
N ASN A 369 -5.03 -18.72 23.38
CA ASN A 369 -5.89 -19.46 24.31
C ASN A 369 -6.53 -20.75 23.77
N ALA A 370 -6.37 -21.08 22.50
CA ALA A 370 -6.86 -22.35 21.96
C ALA A 370 -5.99 -23.54 22.39
N THR A 371 -6.57 -24.72 22.29
CA THR A 371 -5.89 -25.99 22.56
C THR A 371 -5.97 -26.91 21.35
N CYS A 372 -4.96 -27.75 21.18
CA CYS A 372 -4.96 -28.86 20.26
C CYS A 372 -4.48 -30.13 20.97
N ASP A 373 -4.90 -31.27 20.45
CA ASP A 373 -4.64 -32.58 21.05
C ASP A 373 -3.81 -33.44 20.10
N ILE A 374 -2.92 -34.25 20.69
CA ILE A 374 -2.13 -35.28 20.04
C ILE A 374 -2.43 -36.59 20.74
N THR A 375 -2.96 -37.59 20.02
CA THR A 375 -3.28 -38.90 20.62
C THR A 375 -2.12 -39.87 20.43
N ILE A 376 -1.66 -40.47 21.53
CA ILE A 376 -0.70 -41.55 21.55
C ILE A 376 -1.44 -42.87 21.78
N THR A 377 -1.30 -43.80 20.84
CA THR A 377 -1.91 -45.13 20.89
C THR A 377 -0.84 -46.18 21.17
N PRO A 378 -0.86 -46.88 22.32
CA PRO A 378 0.17 -47.87 22.65
C PRO A 378 0.03 -49.15 21.84
N GLY A 379 1.17 -49.70 21.42
CA GLY A 379 1.32 -51.07 20.93
C GLY A 379 1.66 -52.05 22.05
N ALA A 380 2.05 -53.27 21.67
CA ALA A 380 2.42 -54.33 22.62
C ALA A 380 3.87 -54.23 23.15
N THR A 381 4.71 -53.42 22.51
CA THR A 381 6.14 -53.25 22.86
C THR A 381 6.30 -52.08 23.83
N ALA A 382 7.01 -52.29 24.95
CA ALA A 382 7.29 -51.22 25.90
C ALA A 382 8.46 -50.34 25.43
N SER A 383 8.64 -49.17 26.05
CA SER A 383 9.77 -48.29 25.81
C SER A 383 11.10 -49.02 26.06
N PRO A 384 12.08 -48.88 25.17
CA PRO A 384 13.38 -49.51 25.35
C PRO A 384 14.22 -48.77 26.38
N ASP A 385 15.25 -49.43 26.91
CA ASP A 385 16.34 -48.79 27.63
C ASP A 385 17.35 -48.12 26.67
N ALA A 386 18.44 -47.60 27.22
CA ALA A 386 19.51 -46.97 26.44
C ALA A 386 20.24 -47.94 25.49
N THR A 387 20.05 -49.25 25.64
CA THR A 387 20.63 -50.31 24.79
C THR A 387 19.63 -50.88 23.78
N ALA A 388 18.49 -50.21 23.60
CA ALA A 388 17.39 -50.60 22.71
C ALA A 388 16.63 -51.88 23.12
N ILE A 389 16.72 -52.30 24.39
CA ILE A 389 16.00 -53.46 24.92
C ILE A 389 14.74 -52.99 25.66
N SER A 390 13.58 -53.57 25.33
CA SER A 390 12.29 -53.26 25.97
C SER A 390 12.39 -53.33 27.51
N CYS A 391 11.86 -52.32 28.21
CA CYS A 391 12.02 -52.18 29.66
C CYS A 391 11.41 -53.33 30.48
N ASN A 392 10.45 -54.06 29.91
CA ASN A 392 9.78 -55.22 30.50
C ASN A 392 10.45 -56.56 30.14
N THR A 393 11.63 -56.57 29.55
CA THR A 393 12.41 -57.79 29.32
C THR A 393 13.23 -58.13 30.56
N SER A 394 13.33 -59.40 30.97
CA SER A 394 14.12 -59.81 32.14
C SER A 394 15.63 -59.55 31.99
N PRO A 395 16.32 -59.08 33.04
CA PRO A 395 15.76 -58.40 34.22
C PRO A 395 15.19 -57.03 33.82
N GLY A 396 14.19 -56.55 34.56
CA GLY A 396 13.52 -55.28 34.27
C GLY A 396 14.50 -54.10 34.20
N ARG A 397 14.23 -53.12 33.32
CA ARG A 397 15.16 -52.04 32.99
C ARG A 397 14.50 -50.66 33.06
N THR A 398 15.32 -49.61 33.16
CA THR A 398 14.88 -48.21 33.09
C THR A 398 14.65 -47.82 31.63
N PRO A 399 13.42 -47.41 31.24
CA PRO A 399 13.12 -47.00 29.88
C PRO A 399 13.67 -45.61 29.57
N VAL A 400 14.02 -45.40 28.31
CA VAL A 400 14.29 -44.10 27.70
C VAL A 400 12.99 -43.59 27.06
N PRO A 401 12.60 -42.33 27.30
CA PRO A 401 11.37 -41.79 26.72
C PRO A 401 11.49 -41.58 25.21
N THR A 402 10.38 -41.79 24.51
CA THR A 402 10.17 -41.19 23.19
C THR A 402 9.90 -39.71 23.38
N VAL A 403 10.59 -38.83 22.66
CA VAL A 403 10.40 -37.38 22.75
C VAL A 403 9.43 -36.95 21.66
N VAL A 404 8.35 -36.29 22.04
CA VAL A 404 7.42 -35.62 21.13
C VAL A 404 7.69 -34.12 21.20
N THR A 405 8.09 -33.54 20.07
CA THR A 405 8.41 -32.12 19.95
C THR A 405 7.28 -31.41 19.21
N VAL A 406 6.77 -30.34 19.81
CA VAL A 406 5.80 -29.43 19.18
C VAL A 406 6.50 -28.11 18.89
N SER A 407 6.51 -27.70 17.63
CA SER A 407 7.18 -26.49 17.15
C SER A 407 6.25 -25.60 16.37
N ALA A 408 6.54 -24.30 16.33
CA ALA A 408 5.88 -23.32 15.48
C ALA A 408 6.93 -22.28 15.03
N ASP A 409 6.68 -21.57 13.93
CA ASP A 409 7.63 -20.58 13.41
C ASP A 409 7.86 -19.43 14.40
N ASN A 410 6.82 -19.09 15.18
CA ASN A 410 6.79 -17.99 16.13
C ASN A 410 6.73 -18.42 17.61
N ALA A 411 7.20 -19.63 17.93
CA ALA A 411 7.31 -20.12 19.30
C ALA A 411 8.58 -20.94 19.48
N THR A 412 9.15 -20.90 20.68
CA THR A 412 10.19 -21.86 21.07
C THR A 412 9.59 -23.28 21.09
N PRO A 413 10.23 -24.28 20.45
CA PRO A 413 9.75 -25.66 20.50
C PRO A 413 9.70 -26.20 21.93
N ILE A 414 8.73 -27.08 22.18
CA ILE A 414 8.55 -27.76 23.46
C ILE A 414 8.66 -29.27 23.29
N ASP A 415 9.31 -29.93 24.24
CA ASP A 415 9.49 -31.37 24.27
C ASP A 415 8.62 -32.00 25.36
N ILE A 416 7.96 -33.10 25.01
CA ILE A 416 7.16 -33.92 25.92
C ILE A 416 7.74 -35.33 25.90
N ASN A 417 8.14 -35.83 27.08
CA ASN A 417 8.63 -37.19 27.23
C ASN A 417 7.46 -38.16 27.31
N VAL A 418 7.48 -39.22 26.50
CA VAL A 418 6.46 -40.26 26.47
C VAL A 418 7.08 -41.61 26.83
N LEU A 419 6.53 -42.25 27.85
CA LEU A 419 6.91 -43.59 28.29
C LEU A 419 5.76 -44.57 28.11
N ILE A 420 6.02 -45.69 27.46
CA ILE A 420 5.09 -46.80 27.29
C ILE A 420 5.57 -47.96 28.14
N LEU A 421 4.87 -48.25 29.23
CA LEU A 421 5.34 -49.19 30.26
C LEU A 421 4.62 -50.53 30.18
N GLY A 422 5.38 -51.60 30.44
CA GLY A 422 4.86 -52.91 30.77
C GLY A 422 5.31 -53.33 32.17
N TYR A 423 4.74 -54.42 32.68
CA TYR A 423 5.18 -54.98 33.96
C TYR A 423 6.69 -55.27 33.97
N GLY A 424 7.37 -54.91 35.05
CA GLY A 424 8.82 -55.03 35.21
C GLY A 424 9.63 -53.84 34.70
N CYS A 425 9.04 -52.86 33.99
CA CYS A 425 9.75 -51.62 33.69
C CYS A 425 10.11 -50.88 34.98
N ILE A 426 11.33 -50.34 35.08
CA ILE A 426 11.76 -49.51 36.20
C ILE A 426 11.22 -48.10 35.99
N TYR A 427 10.33 -47.65 36.85
CA TYR A 427 9.67 -46.36 36.77
C TYR A 427 9.47 -45.77 38.17
N GLN A 428 9.73 -44.47 38.34
CA GLN A 428 9.61 -43.75 39.62
C GLN A 428 10.18 -44.53 40.82
N GLY A 429 11.41 -45.04 40.64
CA GLY A 429 12.18 -45.69 41.70
C GLY A 429 11.91 -47.17 41.92
N GLY A 430 11.07 -47.83 41.12
CA GLY A 430 10.79 -49.26 41.32
C GLY A 430 10.29 -50.01 40.09
N TYR A 431 10.15 -51.33 40.23
CA TYR A 431 9.59 -52.22 39.21
C TYR A 431 8.07 -52.12 39.15
N LEU A 432 7.53 -51.67 38.01
CA LEU A 432 6.09 -51.60 37.76
C LEU A 432 5.44 -52.99 37.85
N PHE A 433 4.47 -53.17 38.75
CA PHE A 433 3.72 -54.42 38.83
C PHE A 433 2.22 -54.22 38.77
N THR A 434 1.67 -53.02 39.03
CA THR A 434 0.26 -52.72 38.79
C THR A 434 0.11 -51.45 37.95
N VAL A 435 -0.93 -51.39 37.13
CA VAL A 435 -1.31 -50.20 36.35
C VAL A 435 -2.71 -49.77 36.73
N ASP A 436 -2.90 -48.47 36.96
CA ASP A 436 -4.20 -47.82 37.08
C ASP A 436 -4.45 -46.94 35.85
N ASN A 437 -5.42 -47.35 35.05
CA ASN A 437 -5.83 -46.67 33.82
C ASN A 437 -7.05 -45.76 34.00
N THR A 438 -7.61 -45.66 35.22
CA THR A 438 -8.79 -44.84 35.53
C THR A 438 -8.49 -43.34 35.61
N THR A 439 -7.21 -42.97 35.57
CA THR A 439 -6.73 -41.59 35.51
C THR A 439 -7.20 -40.88 34.23
N SER A 440 -7.21 -39.53 34.25
CA SER A 440 -7.57 -38.73 33.08
C SER A 440 -6.74 -39.15 31.85
N ASN A 441 -7.38 -39.24 30.69
CA ASN A 441 -6.69 -39.57 29.44
C ASN A 441 -5.70 -38.48 28.97
N THR A 442 -5.79 -37.27 29.53
CA THR A 442 -4.81 -36.18 29.33
C THR A 442 -3.65 -36.20 30.33
N GLY A 443 -3.62 -37.18 31.24
CA GLY A 443 -2.57 -37.39 32.23
C GLY A 443 -1.92 -38.76 32.08
N SER A 444 -0.91 -39.02 32.91
CA SER A 444 -0.25 -40.33 32.96
C SER A 444 -1.14 -41.40 33.58
N ILE A 445 -0.79 -42.67 33.39
CA ILE A 445 -1.31 -43.77 34.20
C ILE A 445 -0.83 -43.65 35.65
N GLY A 446 -1.62 -44.19 36.59
CA GLY A 446 -1.16 -44.47 37.95
C GLY A 446 -0.70 -45.92 38.09
N GLY A 447 -0.35 -46.33 39.31
CA GLY A 447 -0.05 -47.72 39.59
C GLY A 447 0.78 -47.93 40.85
N LYS A 448 1.46 -49.08 40.92
CA LYS A 448 2.35 -49.45 42.03
C LYS A 448 3.65 -50.01 41.50
N VAL A 449 4.73 -49.69 42.21
CA VAL A 449 6.07 -50.20 41.95
C VAL A 449 6.66 -50.89 43.17
N ALA A 450 7.44 -51.95 42.95
CA ALA A 450 8.25 -52.58 43.99
C ALA A 450 9.65 -51.97 44.03
N ALA A 451 10.21 -51.86 45.24
CA ALA A 451 11.57 -51.38 45.42
C ALA A 451 12.56 -52.22 44.60
N LEU A 452 13.68 -51.62 44.21
CA LEU A 452 14.66 -52.30 43.35
C LEU A 452 15.41 -53.43 44.06
N LEU A 453 15.52 -53.35 45.39
CA LEU A 453 16.18 -54.35 46.23
C LEU A 453 15.29 -54.74 47.41
N ASP A 454 15.53 -55.94 47.93
CA ASP A 454 14.98 -56.37 49.23
C ASP A 454 15.61 -55.54 50.34
N GLU A 455 14.89 -55.40 51.44
CA GLU A 455 15.48 -54.81 52.63
C GLU A 455 16.63 -55.69 53.16
N PRO A 456 17.72 -55.09 53.67
CA PRO A 456 19.01 -55.76 53.82
C PRO A 456 19.05 -56.87 54.88
N PHE A 457 18.07 -56.91 55.78
CA PHE A 457 17.97 -57.89 56.85
C PHE A 457 16.58 -58.54 56.83
N PRO A 458 16.43 -59.77 57.36
CA PRO A 458 15.10 -60.31 57.61
C PRO A 458 14.49 -59.63 58.85
N TYR A 459 13.22 -59.25 58.77
CA TYR A 459 12.51 -58.53 59.82
C TYR A 459 11.39 -59.40 60.41
N ALA A 460 11.19 -59.30 61.73
CA ALA A 460 9.98 -59.82 62.35
C ALA A 460 8.77 -58.96 61.93
N TRP A 461 7.61 -59.59 61.78
CA TRP A 461 6.36 -58.88 61.51
C TRP A 461 5.94 -58.04 62.73
N ALA A 462 6.03 -58.61 63.94
CA ALA A 462 5.89 -57.89 65.20
C ALA A 462 6.88 -58.41 66.26
N THR A 463 7.22 -57.55 67.21
CA THR A 463 8.05 -57.90 68.39
C THR A 463 7.23 -58.47 69.55
N LEU A 464 5.91 -58.29 69.54
CA LEU A 464 4.96 -58.78 70.55
C LEU A 464 3.73 -59.40 69.87
N PHE A 465 3.04 -60.28 70.60
CA PHE A 465 1.77 -60.87 70.15
C PHE A 465 0.60 -59.97 70.49
N ASN A 466 -0.05 -59.43 69.47
CA ASN A 466 -1.24 -58.60 69.59
C ASN A 466 -2.05 -58.63 68.30
N ASP A 467 -3.34 -58.30 68.41
CA ASP A 467 -4.25 -58.08 67.28
C ASP A 467 -4.16 -56.60 66.88
N THR A 468 -3.81 -56.33 65.61
CA THR A 468 -3.53 -54.98 65.11
C THR A 468 -4.62 -54.44 64.20
N LEU A 469 -5.60 -55.28 63.81
CA LEU A 469 -6.62 -54.98 62.79
C LEU A 469 -6.05 -54.66 61.40
N ALA A 470 -4.75 -54.86 61.18
CA ALA A 470 -4.09 -54.66 59.87
C ALA A 470 -4.36 -55.87 58.98
N ASN A 471 -5.63 -56.08 58.63
CA ASN A 471 -6.13 -57.31 58.03
C ASN A 471 -6.58 -57.17 56.58
N SER A 472 -6.28 -56.04 55.93
CA SER A 472 -6.62 -55.84 54.53
C SER A 472 -5.84 -56.80 53.66
N LEU A 473 -6.53 -57.51 52.76
CA LEU A 473 -5.83 -58.40 51.83
C LEU A 473 -5.28 -57.65 50.61
N LEU A 474 -5.78 -56.44 50.34
CA LEU A 474 -5.58 -55.71 49.08
C LEU A 474 -4.93 -54.34 49.24
N ASP A 475 -4.87 -53.81 50.47
CA ASP A 475 -4.43 -52.44 50.74
C ASP A 475 -3.32 -52.43 51.80
N GLY A 476 -2.10 -52.75 51.36
CA GLY A 476 -0.96 -52.80 52.24
C GLY A 476 -0.55 -51.42 52.77
N LEU A 477 -0.99 -50.33 52.14
CA LEU A 477 -0.69 -48.99 52.60
C LEU A 477 -1.47 -48.70 53.89
N THR A 478 -2.78 -48.98 53.88
CA THR A 478 -3.63 -48.84 55.08
C THR A 478 -3.13 -49.76 56.20
N ASP A 479 -2.81 -51.02 55.89
CA ASP A 479 -2.28 -51.95 56.89
C ASP A 479 -0.93 -51.46 57.45
N SER A 480 0.00 -51.05 56.59
CA SER A 480 1.31 -50.56 57.04
C SER A 480 1.17 -49.33 57.92
N ASN A 481 0.30 -48.39 57.57
CA ASN A 481 0.05 -47.19 58.38
C ASN A 481 -0.53 -47.54 59.76
N ALA A 482 -1.40 -48.55 59.86
CA ALA A 482 -1.87 -49.05 61.15
C ALA A 482 -0.73 -49.64 62.00
N LEU A 483 0.29 -50.20 61.33
CA LEU A 483 1.51 -50.75 61.92
C LEU A 483 2.63 -49.70 62.12
N ALA A 484 2.37 -48.41 61.85
CA ALA A 484 3.35 -47.35 62.12
C ALA A 484 3.58 -47.14 63.62
N THR A 485 2.57 -47.43 64.45
CA THR A 485 2.58 -47.18 65.89
C THR A 485 2.21 -48.43 66.68
N PRO A 486 2.91 -48.76 67.79
CA PRO A 486 4.06 -48.05 68.35
C PRO A 486 5.36 -48.24 67.54
N VAL A 487 6.22 -47.22 67.54
CA VAL A 487 7.53 -47.26 66.86
C VAL A 487 8.38 -48.40 67.42
N GLY A 488 8.97 -49.21 66.54
CA GLY A 488 9.78 -50.39 66.87
C GLY A 488 8.98 -51.68 67.05
N GLN A 489 7.65 -51.62 67.20
CA GLN A 489 6.85 -52.81 67.47
C GLN A 489 6.61 -53.69 66.23
N TYR A 490 6.60 -53.11 65.02
CA TYR A 490 6.32 -53.82 63.77
C TYR A 490 7.43 -53.60 62.74
N PRO A 491 8.62 -54.22 62.94
CA PRO A 491 9.82 -53.91 62.16
C PRO A 491 9.64 -54.06 60.64
N ALA A 492 8.92 -55.08 60.18
CA ALA A 492 8.71 -55.33 58.75
C ALA A 492 7.89 -54.22 58.05
N ALA A 493 6.88 -53.66 58.70
CA ALA A 493 6.12 -52.54 58.13
C ALA A 493 6.88 -51.21 58.26
N GLN A 494 7.51 -50.99 59.41
CA GLN A 494 8.21 -49.75 59.73
C GLN A 494 9.49 -49.56 58.91
N ILE A 495 10.21 -50.64 58.54
CA ILE A 495 11.35 -50.51 57.63
C ILE A 495 10.91 -49.93 56.28
N CYS A 496 9.73 -50.33 55.78
CA CYS A 496 9.18 -49.76 54.57
C CYS A 496 8.70 -48.32 54.76
N LEU A 497 7.94 -48.02 55.83
CA LEU A 497 7.46 -46.66 56.09
C LEU A 497 8.60 -45.64 56.31
N ASN A 498 9.74 -46.09 56.84
CA ASN A 498 10.91 -45.25 57.05
C ASN A 498 11.87 -45.23 55.86
N LYS A 499 11.59 -46.00 54.80
CA LYS A 499 12.47 -46.13 53.64
C LYS A 499 12.50 -44.81 52.87
N SER A 500 13.72 -44.36 52.56
CA SER A 500 13.99 -43.32 51.57
C SER A 500 14.88 -43.92 50.49
N ASP A 501 14.32 -44.17 49.32
CA ASP A 501 15.03 -44.82 48.21
C ASP A 501 14.61 -44.21 46.88
N GLN A 502 15.58 -44.05 45.97
CA GLN A 502 15.40 -43.41 44.65
C GLN A 502 14.73 -42.02 44.71
N GLY A 503 14.83 -41.31 45.85
CA GLY A 503 14.19 -40.01 46.07
C GLY A 503 12.73 -40.06 46.56
N PHE A 504 12.20 -41.25 46.87
CA PHE A 504 10.83 -41.45 47.36
C PHE A 504 10.80 -41.94 48.81
N THR A 505 9.82 -41.48 49.59
CA THR A 505 9.68 -41.75 51.03
C THR A 505 8.32 -42.34 51.42
N ASP A 506 7.49 -42.69 50.45
CA ASP A 506 6.10 -43.15 50.59
C ASP A 506 5.98 -44.67 50.36
N TRP A 507 6.99 -45.40 50.81
CA TRP A 507 7.06 -46.85 50.72
C TRP A 507 6.27 -47.53 51.85
N TYR A 508 5.72 -48.71 51.58
CA TYR A 508 4.96 -49.50 52.54
C TYR A 508 5.12 -51.00 52.28
N LEU A 509 4.74 -51.81 53.27
CA LEU A 509 4.78 -53.27 53.18
C LEU A 509 3.52 -53.76 52.42
N PRO A 510 3.66 -54.56 51.35
CA PRO A 510 2.52 -54.99 50.53
C PRO A 510 1.56 -55.87 51.32
N ALA A 511 0.26 -55.74 51.08
CA ALA A 511 -0.73 -56.71 51.56
C ALA A 511 -0.55 -58.06 50.85
N ILE A 512 -1.12 -59.13 51.40
CA ILE A 512 -0.88 -60.50 50.91
C ILE A 512 -1.25 -60.68 49.43
N CYS A 513 -2.25 -59.96 48.92
CA CYS A 513 -2.64 -60.03 47.51
C CYS A 513 -1.86 -59.08 46.59
N GLU A 514 -1.14 -58.11 47.15
CA GLU A 514 -0.14 -57.34 46.42
C GLU A 514 1.17 -58.11 46.34
N LEU A 515 1.47 -58.91 47.37
CA LEU A 515 2.62 -59.79 47.44
C LEU A 515 2.47 -60.99 46.49
N GLY A 516 1.33 -61.68 46.52
CA GLY A 516 1.06 -62.76 45.57
C GLY A 516 -0.35 -63.32 45.52
N ARG A 517 -0.46 -64.55 45.03
CA ARG A 517 -1.72 -65.29 44.91
C ARG A 517 -1.55 -66.75 45.28
N TYR A 518 -2.67 -67.41 45.56
CA TYR A 518 -2.71 -68.85 45.74
C TYR A 518 -2.37 -69.57 44.43
N VAL A 519 -1.39 -70.46 44.49
CA VAL A 519 -0.90 -71.24 43.33
C VAL A 519 -1.30 -72.72 43.38
N GLY A 520 -2.23 -73.10 44.27
CA GLY A 520 -2.63 -74.49 44.47
C GLY A 520 -1.85 -75.23 45.56
N ILE A 521 -1.01 -74.52 46.32
CA ILE A 521 -0.17 -75.08 47.39
C ILE A 521 -0.47 -74.33 48.70
N ASN A 522 -0.63 -75.09 49.79
CA ASN A 522 -0.81 -74.60 51.15
C ASN A 522 -2.15 -73.85 51.35
N THR A 523 -2.14 -72.60 51.81
CA THR A 523 -3.35 -71.88 52.24
C THR A 523 -3.75 -70.82 51.23
N ASN A 524 -5.04 -70.71 50.92
CA ASN A 524 -5.55 -69.68 50.01
C ASN A 524 -5.98 -68.42 50.77
N ALA A 525 -5.28 -67.30 50.58
CA ALA A 525 -5.65 -66.03 51.19
C ALA A 525 -6.87 -65.36 50.51
N GLY A 526 -7.31 -65.84 49.34
CA GLY A 526 -8.48 -65.30 48.63
C GLY A 526 -8.16 -64.20 47.61
N CYS A 527 -6.91 -64.08 47.17
CA CYS A 527 -6.45 -63.03 46.27
C CYS A 527 -6.99 -63.11 44.84
N GLY A 528 -7.50 -64.27 44.44
CA GLY A 528 -7.90 -64.55 43.06
C GLY A 528 -6.71 -64.71 42.12
N ASN A 529 -7.00 -65.09 40.87
CA ASN A 529 -5.97 -65.47 39.90
C ASN A 529 -5.57 -64.36 38.93
N PHE A 530 -6.31 -63.26 38.85
CA PHE A 530 -6.12 -62.25 37.80
C PHE A 530 -5.65 -60.90 38.34
N ARG A 531 -5.23 -60.83 39.61
CA ARG A 531 -4.68 -59.60 40.19
C ARG A 531 -3.17 -59.54 39.99
N PRO A 532 -2.62 -58.36 39.63
CA PRO A 532 -1.19 -58.21 39.53
C PRO A 532 -0.57 -58.23 40.92
N ASN A 533 0.59 -58.86 41.07
CA ASN A 533 1.26 -59.03 42.36
C ASN A 533 2.75 -59.29 42.19
N LEU A 534 3.55 -59.09 43.25
CA LEU A 534 5.00 -59.20 43.18
C LEU A 534 5.46 -60.59 42.72
N TYR A 535 4.87 -61.66 43.26
CA TYR A 535 5.29 -63.02 42.96
C TYR A 535 5.03 -63.40 41.48
N ALA A 536 3.79 -63.31 41.02
CA ALA A 536 3.40 -63.78 39.69
C ALA A 536 3.81 -62.81 38.57
N THR A 537 3.67 -61.50 38.81
CA THR A 537 3.89 -60.47 37.79
C THR A 537 5.37 -60.13 37.65
N LEU A 538 6.18 -60.24 38.71
CA LEU A 538 7.61 -59.92 38.66
C LEU A 538 8.52 -61.14 38.92
N SER A 539 8.35 -61.84 40.04
CA SER A 539 9.30 -62.89 40.47
C SER A 539 9.34 -64.07 39.51
N LEU A 540 8.18 -64.66 39.17
CA LEU A 540 8.08 -65.79 38.23
C LEU A 540 8.64 -65.47 36.83
N LYS A 541 8.67 -64.18 36.47
CA LYS A 541 9.16 -63.69 35.18
C LYS A 541 10.61 -63.19 35.25
N ASN A 542 11.27 -63.34 36.40
CA ASN A 542 12.62 -62.87 36.65
C ASN A 542 12.79 -61.36 36.34
N LEU A 543 11.77 -60.55 36.62
CA LEU A 543 11.79 -59.11 36.31
C LEU A 543 12.32 -58.26 37.47
N GLY A 544 11.98 -58.63 38.72
CA GLY A 544 12.21 -57.77 39.89
C GLY A 544 13.34 -58.19 40.84
N GLY A 545 14.18 -59.15 40.46
CA GLY A 545 15.36 -59.54 41.24
C GLY A 545 15.06 -60.01 42.68
N PHE A 546 13.99 -60.77 42.87
CA PHE A 546 13.60 -61.30 44.18
C PHE A 546 14.48 -62.48 44.56
N VAL A 547 14.93 -62.53 45.82
CA VAL A 547 15.57 -63.74 46.36
C VAL A 547 14.54 -64.83 46.67
N THR A 548 14.95 -66.09 46.57
CA THR A 548 14.14 -67.25 46.97
C THR A 548 14.04 -67.33 48.49
N SER A 549 13.03 -66.68 49.05
CA SER A 549 12.81 -66.56 50.50
C SER A 549 11.33 -66.43 50.84
N ILE A 550 11.02 -66.45 52.14
CA ILE A 550 9.70 -66.09 52.68
C ILE A 550 9.64 -64.57 52.76
N TYR A 551 8.56 -63.99 52.26
CA TYR A 551 8.28 -62.57 52.33
C TYR A 551 7.09 -62.29 53.22
N TRP A 552 7.24 -61.30 54.10
CA TRP A 552 6.13 -60.80 54.88
C TRP A 552 5.19 -59.96 54.02
N SER A 553 3.89 -60.12 54.26
CA SER A 553 2.89 -59.12 53.89
C SER A 553 2.50 -58.29 55.11
N SER A 554 1.85 -57.15 54.89
CA SER A 554 1.27 -56.33 55.96
C SER A 554 -0.04 -56.91 56.52
N SER A 555 -0.63 -57.90 55.84
CA SER A 555 -1.91 -58.50 56.21
C SER A 555 -1.78 -59.48 57.38
N GLU A 556 -2.48 -59.20 58.47
CA GLU A 556 -2.65 -60.06 59.62
C GLU A 556 -3.59 -61.24 59.31
N TYR A 557 -3.33 -62.41 59.91
CA TYR A 557 -4.17 -63.58 59.67
C TYR A 557 -5.38 -63.59 60.62
N VAL A 558 -6.54 -63.18 60.11
CA VAL A 558 -7.76 -62.96 60.91
C VAL A 558 -8.21 -64.14 61.79
N LEU A 559 -7.97 -65.38 61.39
CA LEU A 559 -8.36 -66.56 62.19
C LEU A 559 -7.41 -66.82 63.37
N ASN A 560 -6.25 -66.17 63.38
CA ASN A 560 -5.27 -66.24 64.47
C ASN A 560 -4.49 -64.91 64.61
N ALA A 561 -5.23 -63.80 64.64
CA ALA A 561 -4.68 -62.44 64.52
C ALA A 561 -3.63 -62.14 65.60
N GLN A 562 -3.82 -62.65 66.82
CA GLN A 562 -2.89 -62.43 67.92
C GLN A 562 -1.46 -62.95 67.65
N PHE A 563 -1.31 -64.04 66.88
CA PHE A 563 -0.03 -64.75 66.74
C PHE A 563 0.53 -64.78 65.33
N SER A 564 -0.32 -64.62 64.32
CA SER A 564 0.05 -64.94 62.94
C SER A 564 -0.25 -63.80 61.97
N ALA A 565 0.62 -63.67 60.98
CA ALA A 565 0.43 -62.80 59.82
C ALA A 565 0.64 -63.59 58.53
N TRP A 566 0.11 -63.08 57.42
CA TRP A 566 0.26 -63.69 56.11
C TRP A 566 1.67 -63.47 55.55
N ALA A 567 2.21 -64.54 54.97
CA ALA A 567 3.48 -64.54 54.26
C ALA A 567 3.33 -65.32 52.95
N GLN A 568 4.30 -65.12 52.06
CA GLN A 568 4.40 -65.92 50.85
C GLN A 568 5.84 -66.34 50.60
N TYR A 569 6.03 -67.60 50.22
CA TYR A 569 7.35 -68.10 49.84
C TYR A 569 7.57 -67.95 48.33
N PHE A 570 8.64 -67.27 47.95
CA PHE A 570 8.93 -66.92 46.55
C PHE A 570 9.65 -68.04 45.77
N GLY A 571 9.93 -69.19 46.40
CA GLY A 571 10.52 -70.34 45.69
C GLY A 571 9.53 -71.13 44.85
N PHE A 572 8.36 -71.44 45.41
CA PHE A 572 7.28 -72.13 44.68
C PHE A 572 5.91 -71.46 44.84
N GLY A 573 5.81 -70.35 45.58
CA GLY A 573 4.68 -69.41 45.52
C GLY A 573 3.58 -69.64 46.54
N ASP A 574 3.74 -70.55 47.49
CA ASP A 574 2.69 -70.88 48.43
C ASP A 574 2.43 -69.74 49.41
N GLN A 575 1.14 -69.49 49.62
CA GLN A 575 0.65 -68.56 50.63
C GLN A 575 0.40 -69.34 51.92
N PHE A 576 0.80 -68.75 53.03
CA PHE A 576 0.61 -69.34 54.35
C PHE A 576 0.63 -68.24 55.41
N PHE A 577 0.30 -68.61 56.63
CA PHE A 577 0.44 -67.73 57.79
C PHE A 577 1.60 -68.24 58.64
N ASN A 578 2.36 -67.32 59.23
CA ASN A 578 3.51 -67.66 60.05
C ASN A 578 3.51 -66.84 61.34
N SER A 579 4.28 -67.28 62.34
CA SER A 579 4.38 -66.57 63.62
C SER A 579 4.99 -65.18 63.42
N LYS A 580 4.34 -64.16 63.98
CA LYS A 580 4.74 -62.76 63.80
C LYS A 580 6.15 -62.42 64.25
N THR A 581 6.72 -63.21 65.16
CA THR A 581 8.07 -62.98 65.72
C THR A 581 9.18 -63.59 64.87
N ILE A 582 8.85 -64.32 63.81
CA ILE A 582 9.85 -64.92 62.90
C ILE A 582 10.35 -63.86 61.92
N SER A 583 11.68 -63.78 61.78
CA SER A 583 12.29 -62.89 60.79
C SER A 583 12.15 -63.45 59.38
N SER A 584 11.65 -62.64 58.44
CA SER A 584 11.53 -63.00 57.01
C SER A 584 11.87 -61.82 56.12
N SER A 585 12.05 -62.06 54.82
CA SER A 585 12.41 -61.02 53.85
C SER A 585 11.28 -59.99 53.70
N VAL A 586 11.67 -58.77 53.34
CA VAL A 586 10.75 -57.65 53.12
C VAL A 586 11.10 -57.00 51.80
N ARG A 587 10.10 -56.82 50.93
CA ARG A 587 10.19 -55.98 49.74
C ARG A 587 9.11 -54.91 49.85
N CYS A 588 9.54 -53.66 49.94
CA CYS A 588 8.63 -52.53 50.01
C CYS A 588 8.04 -52.20 48.64
N ILE A 589 6.82 -51.68 48.64
CA ILE A 589 6.14 -51.16 47.45
C ILE A 589 5.70 -49.72 47.69
N ARG A 590 5.43 -48.97 46.62
CA ARG A 590 4.84 -47.62 46.70
C ARG A 590 3.77 -47.44 45.63
N VAL A 591 2.83 -46.53 45.88
CA VAL A 591 1.88 -46.07 44.87
C VAL A 591 2.50 -44.91 44.10
N PHE A 592 2.34 -44.88 42.78
CA PHE A 592 2.56 -43.67 42.01
C PHE A 592 1.23 -43.18 41.43
N VAL A 593 1.02 -41.88 41.57
CA VAL A 593 -0.09 -41.15 40.95
C VAL A 593 0.47 -40.18 39.90
N PRO A 594 -0.29 -39.89 38.82
CA PRO A 594 0.14 -39.04 37.71
C PRO A 594 0.55 -37.62 38.10
#